data_AF-A0A4Q3VGS9-F1
#
_entry.id   AF-A0A4Q3VGS9-F1
#
_cell.length_a   1.000
_cell.length_b   1.000
_cell.length_c   1.000
_cell.angle_alpha   90.00
_cell.angle_beta   90.00
_cell.angle_gamma   90.00
#
_symmetry.space_group_name_H-M   'P 1'
#
loop_
_entity.id
_entity.type
_entity.pdbx_description
1 polymer ?
#
loop_
_entity_poly.entity_id
_entity_poly.type
_entity_poly.pdbx_seq_one_letter_code
_entity_poly.pdbx_strand_id
1 'polypeptide(L)'
;MAIPAEYVPLLASISAALIAATVAFVVAVLSKELKTSEFRQAWIDGLRTDIAEMVATAQLTAHAATARRAYGEEKEKIVQFLYEKHSDFISIQSRKNRILLRLNPAEHTRLIGAVSTLADFSPLDAEDQAIEASVEQLLAESQPVLKAEWERVKRGEPIYVWTKRVALGAIAIGLAAGFVTLAWQVVHRAP
;
A
#
# COMPACT_ATOMS: atom_id res chain seq x y z
N MET A 1 -20.31 45.26 -28.48
CA MET A 1 -18.98 45.88 -28.64
C MET A 1 -18.07 44.84 -29.24
N ALA A 2 -17.66 44.98 -30.50
CA ALA A 2 -16.81 43.99 -31.18
C ALA A 2 -15.38 44.08 -30.63
N ILE A 3 -14.77 42.94 -30.29
CA ILE A 3 -13.35 42.91 -29.92
C ILE A 3 -12.54 43.30 -31.16
N PRO A 4 -11.65 44.30 -31.10
CA PRO A 4 -10.84 44.68 -32.25
C PRO A 4 -9.96 43.50 -32.70
N ALA A 5 -9.83 43.30 -34.01
CA ALA A 5 -9.20 42.11 -34.59
C ALA A 5 -7.74 41.88 -34.14
N GLU A 6 -7.04 42.96 -33.77
CA GLU A 6 -5.68 42.94 -33.24
C GLU A 6 -5.54 42.21 -31.88
N TYR A 7 -6.61 42.12 -31.08
CA TYR A 7 -6.57 41.45 -29.77
C TYR A 7 -6.85 39.94 -29.84
N VAL A 8 -7.35 39.44 -30.98
CA VAL A 8 -7.70 38.02 -31.13
C VAL A 8 -6.49 37.08 -30.96
N PRO A 9 -5.31 37.34 -31.57
CA PRO A 9 -4.12 36.50 -31.37
C PRO A 9 -3.60 36.52 -29.93
N LEU A 10 -3.68 37.69 -29.26
CA LEU A 10 -3.29 37.83 -27.86
C LEU A 10 -4.19 36.99 -26.94
N LEU A 11 -5.50 37.09 -27.10
CA LEU A 11 -6.46 36.29 -26.33
C LEU A 11 -6.30 34.79 -26.61
N ALA A 12 -6.02 34.41 -27.86
CA ALA A 12 -5.78 33.03 -28.25
C ALA A 12 -4.53 32.45 -27.58
N SER A 13 -3.40 33.19 -27.60
CA SER A 13 -2.15 32.75 -26.97
C SER A 13 -2.24 32.65 -25.45
N ILE A 14 -2.88 33.61 -24.79
CA ILE A 14 -3.13 33.57 -23.33
C ILE A 14 -4.00 32.35 -22.99
N SER A 15 -5.06 32.11 -23.76
CA SER A 15 -5.95 30.95 -23.56
C SER A 15 -5.20 29.64 -23.73
N ALA A 16 -4.39 29.51 -24.78
CA ALA A 16 -3.57 28.32 -25.03
C ALA A 16 -2.57 28.07 -23.89
N ALA A 17 -1.90 29.13 -23.40
CA ALA A 17 -0.97 29.03 -22.28
C ALA A 17 -1.67 28.59 -20.99
N LEU A 18 -2.87 29.12 -20.71
CA LEU A 18 -3.65 28.75 -19.53
C LEU A 18 -4.11 27.28 -19.57
N ILE A 19 -4.54 26.81 -20.75
CA ILE A 19 -4.89 25.40 -20.97
C ILE A 19 -3.66 24.52 -20.74
N ALA A 20 -2.52 24.87 -21.36
CA ALA A 20 -1.27 24.13 -21.21
C ALA A 20 -0.84 24.05 -19.73
N ALA A 21 -0.89 25.16 -19.00
CA ALA A 21 -0.57 25.20 -17.57
C ALA A 21 -1.51 24.31 -16.74
N THR A 22 -2.80 24.31 -17.06
CA THR A 22 -3.80 23.47 -16.38
C THR A 22 -3.53 21.98 -16.62
N VAL A 23 -3.27 21.59 -17.86
CA VAL A 23 -2.93 20.21 -18.22
C VAL A 23 -1.64 19.78 -17.51
N ALA A 24 -0.60 20.62 -17.53
CA ALA A 24 0.67 20.34 -16.85
C ALA A 24 0.48 20.13 -15.34
N PHE A 25 -0.35 20.97 -14.70
CA PHE A 25 -0.68 20.83 -13.28
C PHE A 25 -1.41 19.50 -12.98
N VAL A 26 -2.43 19.15 -13.78
CA VAL A 26 -3.16 17.88 -13.62
C VAL A 26 -2.21 16.68 -13.77
N VAL A 27 -1.35 16.70 -14.78
CA VAL A 27 -0.33 15.64 -14.98
C VAL A 27 0.59 15.55 -13.77
N ALA A 28 1.08 16.67 -13.24
CA ALA A 28 1.95 16.66 -12.06
C ALA A 28 1.26 16.07 -10.82
N VAL A 29 -0.02 16.39 -10.59
CA VAL A 29 -0.81 15.81 -9.49
C VAL A 29 -1.00 14.31 -9.69
N LEU A 30 -1.31 13.86 -10.91
CA LEU A 30 -1.46 12.45 -11.23
C LEU A 30 -0.17 11.66 -11.04
N SER A 31 0.96 12.19 -11.53
CA SER A 31 2.28 11.57 -11.36
C SER A 31 2.65 11.43 -9.88
N LYS A 32 2.36 12.46 -9.07
CA LYS A 32 2.57 12.40 -7.62
C LYS A 32 1.70 11.30 -6.98
N GLU A 33 0.41 11.28 -7.26
CA GLU A 33 -0.54 10.32 -6.68
C GLU A 33 -0.18 8.87 -7.06
N LEU A 34 0.19 8.64 -8.32
CA LEU A 34 0.67 7.34 -8.79
C LEU A 34 1.88 6.90 -7.97
N LYS A 35 2.87 7.79 -7.80
CA LYS A 35 4.09 7.47 -7.04
C LYS A 35 3.81 7.21 -5.56
N THR A 36 2.95 8.00 -4.93
CA THR A 36 2.51 7.75 -3.55
C THR A 36 1.83 6.38 -3.43
N SER A 37 0.94 6.04 -4.38
CA SER A 37 0.25 4.76 -4.40
C SER A 37 1.21 3.59 -4.57
N GLU A 38 2.18 3.70 -5.48
CA GLU A 38 3.26 2.71 -5.66
C GLU A 38 4.06 2.50 -4.37
N PHE A 39 4.46 3.57 -3.67
CA PHE A 39 5.20 3.45 -2.41
C PHE A 39 4.39 2.77 -1.30
N ARG A 40 3.09 3.06 -1.22
CA ARG A 40 2.20 2.40 -0.25
C ARG A 40 1.98 0.93 -0.59
N GLN A 41 1.81 0.59 -1.87
CA GLN A 41 1.72 -0.81 -2.31
C GLN A 41 3.03 -1.56 -2.00
N ALA A 42 4.18 -0.96 -2.27
CA ALA A 42 5.48 -1.53 -1.92
C ALA A 42 5.64 -1.75 -0.40
N TRP A 43 5.10 -0.85 0.43
CA TRP A 43 5.06 -1.05 1.88
C TRP A 43 4.17 -2.24 2.26
N ILE A 44 2.97 -2.36 1.67
CA ILE A 44 2.02 -3.46 1.92
C ILE A 44 2.62 -4.80 1.49
N ASP A 45 3.18 -4.87 0.29
CA ASP A 45 3.78 -6.08 -0.26
C ASP A 45 5.02 -6.47 0.53
N GLY A 46 5.86 -5.50 0.92
CA GLY A 46 7.01 -5.74 1.79
C GLY A 46 6.62 -6.31 3.16
N LEU A 47 5.53 -5.83 3.75
CA LEU A 47 4.99 -6.38 5.00
C LEU A 47 4.45 -7.80 4.79
N ARG A 48 3.69 -8.04 3.71
CA ARG A 48 3.14 -9.36 3.38
C ARG A 48 4.25 -10.39 3.18
N THR A 49 5.27 -10.06 2.40
CA THR A 49 6.43 -10.94 2.15
C THR A 49 7.17 -11.26 3.44
N ASP A 50 7.46 -10.27 4.28
CA ASP A 50 8.20 -10.52 5.51
C ASP A 50 7.43 -11.36 6.51
N ILE A 51 6.11 -11.18 6.63
CA ILE A 51 5.24 -12.04 7.44
C ILE A 51 5.23 -13.47 6.90
N ALA A 52 4.99 -13.63 5.59
CA ALA A 52 4.90 -14.96 4.97
C ALA A 52 6.20 -15.76 5.14
N GLU A 53 7.34 -15.11 4.88
CA GLU A 53 8.64 -15.76 5.01
C GLU A 53 9.02 -16.02 6.48
N MET A 54 8.65 -15.14 7.42
CA MET A 54 8.87 -15.38 8.86
C MET A 54 8.05 -16.55 9.37
N VAL A 55 6.76 -16.62 8.98
CA VAL A 55 5.86 -17.74 9.31
C VAL A 55 6.42 -19.06 8.75
N ALA A 56 6.78 -19.08 7.47
CA ALA A 56 7.29 -20.29 6.83
C ALA A 56 8.57 -20.81 7.51
N THR A 57 9.53 -19.93 7.80
CA THR A 57 10.77 -20.33 8.49
C THR A 57 10.48 -20.81 9.91
N ALA A 58 9.66 -20.08 10.68
CA ALA A 58 9.32 -20.46 12.05
C ALA A 58 8.64 -21.84 12.13
N GLN A 59 7.64 -22.08 11.27
CA GLN A 59 6.94 -23.37 11.22
C GLN A 59 7.85 -24.51 10.80
N LEU A 60 8.66 -24.33 9.75
CA LEU A 60 9.56 -25.38 9.27
C LEU A 60 10.59 -25.77 10.33
N THR A 61 11.21 -24.79 11.00
CA THR A 61 12.19 -25.04 12.05
C THR A 61 11.55 -25.75 13.25
N ALA A 62 10.34 -25.32 13.67
CA ALA A 62 9.61 -25.94 14.76
C ALA A 62 9.20 -27.39 14.43
N HIS A 63 8.55 -27.63 13.28
CA HIS A 63 8.11 -28.97 12.88
C HIS A 63 9.29 -29.93 12.70
N ALA A 64 10.43 -29.46 12.17
CA ALA A 64 11.63 -30.28 12.09
C ALA A 64 12.16 -30.68 13.47
N ALA A 65 12.15 -29.75 14.44
CA ALA A 65 12.53 -30.06 15.82
C ALA A 65 11.54 -31.04 16.47
N THR A 66 10.24 -30.84 16.28
CA THR A 66 9.19 -31.73 16.81
C THR A 66 9.27 -33.12 16.21
N ALA A 67 9.46 -33.24 14.89
CA ALA A 67 9.63 -34.53 14.22
C ALA A 67 10.84 -35.29 14.79
N ARG A 68 12.00 -34.63 14.94
CA ARG A 68 13.20 -35.24 15.54
C ARG A 68 12.94 -35.76 16.96
N ARG A 69 12.20 -35.00 17.79
CA ARG A 69 11.76 -35.48 19.11
C ARG A 69 10.86 -36.70 19.02
N ALA A 70 9.90 -36.69 18.10
CA ALA A 70 8.96 -37.81 17.91
C ALA A 70 9.66 -39.10 17.47
N TYR A 71 10.77 -38.99 16.73
CA TYR A 71 11.66 -40.12 16.39
C TYR A 71 12.61 -40.54 17.52
N GLY A 72 12.54 -39.89 18.69
CA GLY A 72 13.35 -40.21 19.85
C GLY A 72 14.81 -39.75 19.76
N GLU A 73 15.12 -38.74 18.94
CA GLU A 73 16.46 -38.16 18.92
C GLU A 73 16.81 -37.54 20.28
N GLU A 74 18.05 -37.77 20.72
CA GLU A 74 18.57 -37.17 21.94
C GLU A 74 18.57 -35.64 21.85
N LYS A 75 18.31 -34.99 23.00
CA LYS A 75 18.25 -33.53 23.11
C LYS A 75 19.51 -32.85 22.54
N GLU A 76 20.69 -33.42 22.78
CA GLU A 76 21.98 -32.92 22.26
C GLU A 76 21.98 -32.80 20.72
N LYS A 77 21.43 -33.81 20.01
CA LYS A 77 21.36 -33.82 18.55
C LYS A 77 20.36 -32.80 18.00
N ILE A 78 19.26 -32.60 18.72
CA ILE A 78 18.27 -31.56 18.37
C ILE A 78 18.89 -30.17 18.57
N VAL A 79 19.60 -29.95 19.67
CA VAL A 79 20.33 -28.70 19.92
C VAL A 79 21.36 -28.45 18.81
N GLN A 80 22.14 -29.47 18.44
CA GLN A 80 23.10 -29.39 17.34
C GLN A 80 22.43 -29.05 16.00
N PHE A 81 21.31 -29.69 15.68
CA PHE A 81 20.50 -29.34 14.51
C PHE A 81 20.06 -27.87 14.53
N LEU A 82 19.60 -27.35 15.67
CA LEU A 82 19.20 -25.94 15.78
C LEU A 82 20.39 -24.99 15.63
N TYR A 83 21.58 -25.33 16.14
CA TYR A 83 22.78 -24.55 15.87
C TYR A 83 23.15 -24.53 14.38
N GLU A 84 23.02 -25.66 13.68
CA GLU A 84 23.20 -25.72 12.23
C GLU A 84 22.19 -24.83 11.49
N LYS A 85 21.01 -24.60 12.07
CA LYS A 85 19.96 -23.70 11.57
C LYS A 85 20.11 -22.23 12.02
N HIS A 86 21.28 -21.81 12.51
CA HIS A 86 21.53 -20.41 12.90
C HIS A 86 21.11 -19.36 11.85
N SER A 87 21.27 -19.64 10.55
CA SER A 87 20.85 -18.76 9.46
C SER A 87 19.34 -18.51 9.46
N ASP A 88 18.55 -19.53 9.79
CA ASP A 88 17.10 -19.47 9.83
C ASP A 88 16.66 -18.57 11.00
N PHE A 89 17.31 -18.68 12.16
CA PHE A 89 17.08 -17.79 13.30
C PHE A 89 17.44 -16.33 13.00
N ILE A 90 18.58 -16.10 12.36
CA ILE A 90 18.96 -14.75 11.89
C ILE A 90 17.89 -14.21 10.95
N SER A 91 17.34 -15.06 10.06
CA SER A 91 16.30 -14.65 9.13
C SER A 91 15.00 -14.28 9.84
N ILE A 92 14.56 -15.05 10.83
CA ILE A 92 13.38 -14.75 11.67
C ILE A 92 13.57 -13.39 12.36
N GLN A 93 14.72 -13.18 13.02
CA GLN A 93 14.98 -11.93 13.74
C GLN A 93 15.13 -10.72 12.81
N SER A 94 15.74 -10.90 11.64
CA SER A 94 15.83 -9.86 10.61
C SER A 94 14.44 -9.44 10.13
N ARG A 95 13.55 -10.42 9.89
CA ARG A 95 12.16 -10.18 9.49
C ARG A 95 11.35 -9.50 10.58
N LYS A 96 11.44 -9.98 11.81
CA LYS A 96 10.86 -9.32 13.00
C LYS A 96 11.22 -7.83 12.98
N ASN A 97 12.51 -7.50 12.91
CA ASN A 97 12.96 -6.13 12.93
C ASN A 97 12.46 -5.31 11.74
N ARG A 98 12.49 -5.86 10.52
CA ARG A 98 11.97 -5.20 9.32
C ARG A 98 10.46 -4.95 9.39
N ILE A 99 9.70 -5.87 9.99
CA ILE A 99 8.26 -5.69 10.23
C ILE A 99 8.06 -4.57 11.25
N LEU A 100 8.74 -4.63 12.41
CA LEU A 100 8.61 -3.62 13.46
C LEU A 100 8.98 -2.21 12.98
N LEU A 101 10.02 -2.07 12.15
CA LEU A 101 10.43 -0.78 11.56
C LEU A 101 9.40 -0.20 10.57
N ARG A 102 8.54 -1.04 9.98
CA ARG A 102 7.47 -0.59 9.08
C ARG A 102 6.21 -0.18 9.83
N LEU A 103 5.96 -0.75 11.00
CA LEU A 103 4.72 -0.57 11.75
C LEU A 103 4.79 0.69 12.63
N ASN A 104 3.65 1.36 12.78
CA ASN A 104 3.47 2.42 13.77
C ASN A 104 3.07 1.80 15.14
N PRO A 105 3.87 1.98 16.21
CA PRO A 105 3.55 1.43 17.53
C PRO A 105 2.20 1.88 18.12
N ALA A 106 1.75 3.08 17.78
CA ALA A 106 0.50 3.64 18.27
C ALA A 106 -0.73 3.04 17.57
N GLU A 107 -0.59 2.57 16.32
CA GLU A 107 -1.69 2.01 15.52
C GLU A 107 -1.68 0.47 15.54
N HIS A 108 -0.50 -0.15 15.64
CA HIS A 108 -0.31 -1.57 15.32
C HIS A 108 0.14 -2.42 16.52
N THR A 109 -0.22 -2.03 17.74
CA THR A 109 0.24 -2.69 18.97
C THR A 109 -0.03 -4.20 19.00
N ARG A 110 -1.21 -4.64 18.55
CA ARG A 110 -1.55 -6.09 18.53
C ARG A 110 -0.70 -6.89 17.55
N LEU A 111 -0.49 -6.36 16.34
CA LEU A 111 0.38 -7.00 15.34
C LEU A 111 1.84 -7.05 15.82
N ILE A 112 2.32 -5.98 16.46
CA ILE A 112 3.66 -5.94 17.07
C ILE A 112 3.80 -7.03 18.15
N GLY A 113 2.78 -7.20 18.98
CA GLY A 113 2.71 -8.28 19.97
C GLY A 113 2.82 -9.65 19.31
N ALA A 114 1.96 -9.93 18.32
CA ALA A 114 1.93 -11.23 17.63
C ALA A 114 3.25 -11.55 16.91
N VAL A 115 3.87 -10.56 16.25
CA VAL A 115 5.20 -10.70 15.63
C VAL A 115 6.26 -11.07 16.66
N SER A 116 6.23 -10.42 17.83
CA SER A 116 7.21 -10.68 18.89
C SER A 116 7.01 -12.07 19.51
N THR A 117 5.76 -12.47 19.77
CA THR A 117 5.42 -13.80 20.29
C THR A 117 5.95 -14.91 19.40
N LEU A 118 5.76 -14.83 18.08
CA LEU A 118 6.25 -15.87 17.17
C LEU A 118 7.79 -15.86 17.06
N ALA A 119 8.41 -14.69 17.01
CA ALA A 119 9.85 -14.57 16.81
C ALA A 119 10.67 -14.94 18.06
N ASP A 120 10.13 -14.72 19.25
CA ASP A 120 10.81 -15.00 20.52
C ASP A 120 10.55 -16.43 21.02
N PHE A 121 9.90 -17.26 20.20
CA PHE A 121 9.58 -18.63 20.54
C PHE A 121 10.81 -19.54 20.49
N SER A 122 11.00 -20.36 21.54
CA SER A 122 12.09 -21.35 21.61
C SER A 122 11.71 -22.59 20.79
N PRO A 123 12.43 -22.90 19.69
CA PRO A 123 12.21 -24.13 18.92
C PRO A 123 12.50 -25.38 19.74
N LEU A 124 13.31 -25.25 20.81
CA LEU A 124 13.74 -26.32 21.70
C LEU A 124 12.63 -26.79 22.64
N ASP A 125 11.73 -25.88 23.00
CA ASP A 125 10.59 -26.11 23.89
C ASP A 125 9.26 -26.01 23.12
N ALA A 126 9.37 -26.00 21.79
CA ALA A 126 8.27 -25.85 20.87
C ALA A 126 7.32 -27.03 20.87
N GLU A 127 6.07 -26.77 21.25
CA GLU A 127 4.94 -27.60 20.87
C GLU A 127 4.37 -27.10 19.53
N ASP A 128 4.12 -28.02 18.59
CA ASP A 128 3.59 -27.67 17.27
C ASP A 128 2.29 -26.86 17.37
N GLN A 129 1.42 -27.20 18.32
CA GLN A 129 0.16 -26.50 18.56
C GLN A 129 0.38 -25.04 19.01
N ALA A 130 1.41 -24.76 19.81
CA ALA A 130 1.71 -23.41 20.27
C ALA A 130 2.27 -22.52 19.13
N ILE A 131 3.07 -23.11 18.24
CA ILE A 131 3.54 -22.45 17.02
C ILE A 131 2.38 -22.14 16.10
N GLU A 132 1.51 -23.13 15.85
CA GLU A 132 0.36 -22.96 14.97
C GLU A 132 -0.58 -21.86 15.47
N ALA A 133 -0.89 -21.86 16.77
CA ALA A 133 -1.67 -20.78 17.39
C ALA A 133 -1.00 -19.39 17.25
N SER A 134 0.32 -19.31 17.40
CA SER A 134 1.07 -18.06 17.25
C SER A 134 1.06 -17.56 15.80
N VAL A 135 1.15 -18.48 14.83
CA VAL A 135 1.03 -18.18 13.39
C VAL A 135 -0.38 -17.70 13.06
N GLU A 136 -1.42 -18.39 13.52
CA GLU A 136 -2.81 -17.99 13.32
C GLU A 136 -3.07 -16.59 13.89
N GLN A 137 -2.55 -16.31 15.10
CA GLN A 137 -2.67 -14.99 15.72
C GLN A 137 -1.96 -13.91 14.89
N LEU A 138 -0.74 -14.17 14.41
CA LEU A 138 0.00 -13.24 13.55
C LEU A 138 -0.77 -12.96 12.26
N LEU A 139 -1.30 -13.99 11.62
CA LEU A 139 -2.09 -13.83 10.39
C LEU A 139 -3.38 -13.05 10.67
N ALA A 140 -4.10 -13.36 11.75
CA ALA A 140 -5.33 -12.69 12.15
C ALA A 140 -5.12 -11.20 12.43
N GLU A 141 -4.02 -10.81 13.07
CA GLU A 141 -3.69 -9.40 13.32
C GLU A 141 -3.11 -8.68 12.09
N SER A 142 -2.51 -9.41 11.14
CA SER A 142 -1.96 -8.82 9.91
C SER A 142 -3.05 -8.41 8.91
N GLN A 143 -4.10 -9.23 8.76
CA GLN A 143 -5.20 -9.00 7.81
C GLN A 143 -5.89 -7.63 7.97
N PRO A 144 -6.32 -7.19 9.17
CA PRO A 144 -6.96 -5.90 9.33
C PRO A 144 -6.02 -4.73 9.02
N VAL A 145 -4.73 -4.84 9.37
CA VAL A 145 -3.72 -3.81 9.05
C VAL A 145 -3.55 -3.69 7.53
N LEU A 146 -3.34 -4.82 6.84
CA LEU A 146 -3.21 -4.84 5.38
C LEU A 146 -4.46 -4.29 4.68
N LYS A 147 -5.66 -4.63 5.19
CA LYS A 147 -6.92 -4.11 4.66
C LYS A 147 -7.05 -2.60 4.89
N ALA A 148 -6.73 -2.11 6.09
CA ALA A 148 -6.80 -0.68 6.40
C ALA A 148 -5.87 0.14 5.49
N GLU A 149 -4.65 -0.35 5.26
CA GLU A 149 -3.70 0.29 4.35
C GLU A 149 -4.15 0.22 2.89
N TRP A 150 -4.73 -0.90 2.46
CA TRP A 150 -5.33 -0.99 1.12
C TRP A 150 -6.46 0.02 0.90
N GLU A 151 -7.33 0.22 1.89
CA GLU A 151 -8.36 1.27 1.82
C GLU A 151 -7.76 2.68 1.81
N ARG A 152 -6.63 2.91 2.51
CA ARG A 152 -5.88 4.18 2.45
C ARG A 152 -5.33 4.42 1.03
N VAL A 153 -4.80 3.40 0.36
CA VAL A 153 -4.33 3.49 -1.04
C VAL A 153 -5.47 3.83 -2.00
N LYS A 154 -6.59 3.11 -1.92
CA LYS A 154 -7.73 3.32 -2.84
C LYS A 154 -8.38 4.70 -2.70
N ARG A 155 -8.40 5.25 -1.47
CA ARG A 155 -8.94 6.58 -1.22
C ARG A 155 -8.08 7.69 -1.85
N GLY A 156 -6.77 7.46 -1.95
CA GLY A 156 -5.81 8.42 -2.45
C GLY A 156 -5.64 9.65 -1.55
N GLU A 157 -4.81 10.60 -1.98
CA GLU A 157 -4.58 11.83 -1.22
C GLU A 157 -5.73 12.84 -1.37
N PRO A 158 -6.04 13.65 -0.33
CA PRO A 158 -7.10 14.66 -0.40
C PRO A 158 -6.95 15.63 -1.58
N ILE A 159 -5.72 16.03 -1.91
CA ILE A 159 -5.44 16.95 -3.03
C ILE A 159 -5.78 16.32 -4.39
N TYR A 160 -5.56 15.02 -4.55
CA TYR A 160 -5.96 14.29 -5.75
C TYR A 160 -7.49 14.25 -5.86
N VAL A 161 -8.19 13.93 -4.77
CA VAL A 161 -9.66 13.90 -4.73
C VAL A 161 -10.27 15.27 -5.09
N TRP A 162 -9.70 16.36 -4.57
CA TRP A 162 -10.14 17.72 -4.91
C TRP A 162 -9.83 18.09 -6.35
N THR A 163 -8.60 17.85 -6.83
CA THR A 163 -8.21 18.12 -8.22
C THR A 163 -9.13 17.40 -9.20
N LYS A 164 -9.46 16.14 -8.93
CA LYS A 164 -10.41 15.35 -9.73
C LYS A 164 -11.81 15.98 -9.78
N ARG A 165 -12.34 16.43 -8.63
CA ARG A 165 -13.67 17.06 -8.56
C ARG A 165 -13.70 18.40 -9.32
N VAL A 166 -12.67 19.22 -9.14
CA VAL A 166 -12.55 20.51 -9.83
C VAL A 166 -12.45 20.30 -11.35
N ALA A 167 -11.62 19.36 -11.80
CA ALA A 167 -11.49 19.03 -13.22
C ALA A 167 -12.81 18.55 -13.83
N LEU A 168 -13.54 17.67 -13.15
CA LEU A 168 -14.87 17.21 -13.59
C LEU A 168 -15.88 18.36 -13.66
N GLY A 169 -15.88 19.24 -12.65
CA GLY A 169 -16.74 20.43 -12.64
C GLY A 169 -16.43 21.37 -13.80
N ALA A 170 -15.16 21.64 -14.08
CA ALA A 170 -14.73 22.49 -15.19
C ALA A 170 -15.16 21.91 -16.55
N ILE A 171 -15.02 20.60 -16.75
CA ILE A 171 -15.49 19.91 -17.96
C ILE A 171 -17.01 20.03 -18.10
N ALA A 172 -17.76 19.78 -17.03
CA ALA A 172 -19.22 19.87 -17.05
C ALA A 172 -19.71 21.29 -17.38
N ILE A 173 -19.10 22.32 -16.79
CA ILE A 173 -19.40 23.73 -17.09
C ILE A 173 -19.06 24.05 -18.55
N GLY A 174 -17.90 23.60 -19.03
CA GLY A 174 -17.48 23.80 -20.42
C GLY A 174 -18.47 23.19 -21.43
N LEU A 175 -18.91 21.95 -21.19
CA LEU A 175 -19.91 21.28 -22.02
C LEU A 175 -21.27 21.99 -21.98
N ALA A 176 -21.71 22.43 -20.80
CA ALA A 176 -22.97 23.17 -20.65
C ALA A 176 -22.92 24.52 -21.40
N ALA A 177 -21.82 25.27 -21.29
CA ALA A 177 -21.64 26.52 -22.02
C ALA A 177 -21.61 26.29 -23.55
N GLY A 178 -20.90 25.25 -24.00
CA GLY A 178 -20.88 24.82 -25.40
C GLY A 178 -22.30 24.48 -25.91
N PHE A 179 -23.08 23.75 -25.13
CA PHE A 179 -24.46 23.43 -25.49
C PHE A 179 -25.36 24.69 -25.56
N VAL A 180 -25.27 25.59 -24.58
CA VAL A 180 -26.05 26.85 -24.56
C VAL A 180 -25.73 27.71 -25.77
N THR A 181 -24.44 27.86 -26.11
CA THR A 181 -24.02 28.65 -27.27
C THR A 181 -24.49 28.04 -28.59
N LEU A 182 -24.42 26.72 -28.75
CA LEU A 182 -24.96 26.02 -29.92
C LEU A 182 -26.48 26.18 -30.03
N ALA A 183 -27.22 25.99 -28.93
CA ALA A 183 -28.67 26.16 -28.90
C ALA A 183 -29.07 27.60 -29.26
N TRP A 184 -28.35 28.59 -28.73
CA TRP A 184 -28.58 30.00 -29.07
C TRP A 184 -28.37 30.27 -30.56
N GLN A 185 -27.31 29.72 -31.17
CA GLN A 185 -27.03 29.84 -32.60
C GLN A 185 -28.13 29.19 -33.46
N VAL A 186 -28.64 28.02 -33.08
CA VAL A 186 -29.72 27.34 -33.82
C VAL A 186 -31.01 28.16 -33.78
N VAL A 187 -31.38 28.69 -32.61
CA VAL A 187 -32.61 29.48 -32.45
C VAL A 187 -32.56 30.79 -33.25
N HIS A 188 -31.41 31.46 -33.32
CA HIS A 188 -31.29 32.76 -33.99
C HIS A 188 -30.82 32.68 -35.46
N ARG A 189 -30.45 31.50 -35.95
CA ARG A 189 -30.17 31.23 -37.37
C ARG A 189 -31.27 30.44 -38.07
N ALA A 190 -32.32 30.03 -37.35
CA ALA A 190 -33.52 29.48 -37.99
C ALA A 190 -34.26 30.63 -38.71
N PRO A 191 -34.59 30.49 -40.01
CA PRO A 191 -35.30 31.51 -40.78
C PRO A 191 -36.74 31.72 -40.31
#